data_AF-A0A8T4W9W5-F1
#
_entry.id   AF-A0A8T4W9W5-F1
#
_cell.length_a   1.000
_cell.length_b   1.000
_cell.length_c   1.000
_cell.angle_alpha   90.00
_cell.angle_beta   90.00
_cell.angle_gamma   90.00
#
_symmetry.space_group_name_H-M   'P 1'
#
loop_
_entity.id
_entity.type
_entity.pdbx_description
1 polymer ?
#
loop_
_entity_poly.entity_id
_entity_poly.type
_entity_poly.pdbx_seq_one_letter_code
_entity_poly.pdbx_strand_id
1 'polypeptide(L)'
;MVQNEMIAACGLLCESCSIRRMPFDDKAAKTTIRWFREMNWLDENEGVEEAVAKEMYCKGCHGDRSIHWSPDCWILQCCVDEKGLEHCDECDDFPCDKLVDWSKQNDDYSAAFERLKELHSQQDAD
;
A
#
# COMPACT_ATOMS: atom_id res chain seq x y z
N MET A 1 -18.11 4.25 -8.43
CA MET A 1 -17.24 4.75 -9.52
C MET A 1 -15.84 4.87 -8.94
N VAL A 2 -15.03 3.82 -9.06
CA VAL A 2 -13.61 3.81 -8.67
C VAL A 2 -12.84 4.29 -9.89
N GLN A 3 -12.90 5.58 -10.18
CA GLN A 3 -12.11 6.14 -11.26
C GLN A 3 -11.04 7.02 -10.60
N ASN A 4 -9.80 6.55 -10.67
CA ASN A 4 -8.55 7.20 -10.25
C ASN A 4 -7.98 6.91 -8.84
N GLU A 5 -8.44 5.89 -8.13
CA GLU A 5 -7.79 5.47 -6.87
C GLU A 5 -6.59 4.56 -7.17
N MET A 6 -5.39 4.97 -6.73
CA MET A 6 -4.22 4.09 -6.73
C MET A 6 -4.40 3.00 -5.67
N ILE A 7 -4.51 1.75 -6.11
CA ILE A 7 -4.67 0.56 -5.27
C ILE A 7 -3.36 -0.23 -5.27
N ALA A 8 -3.00 -0.78 -4.11
CA ALA A 8 -1.87 -1.69 -3.95
C ALA A 8 -2.24 -3.10 -4.45
N ALA A 9 -1.24 -3.94 -4.73
CA ALA A 9 -1.48 -5.34 -5.11
C ALA A 9 -2.40 -6.10 -4.13
N CYS A 10 -2.36 -5.75 -2.83
CA CYS A 10 -3.19 -6.34 -1.77
C CYS A 10 -4.56 -5.67 -1.56
N GLY A 11 -4.94 -4.67 -2.36
CA GLY A 11 -6.19 -3.93 -2.23
C GLY A 11 -6.15 -2.72 -1.30
N LEU A 12 -5.02 -2.42 -0.66
CA LEU A 12 -4.86 -1.20 0.16
C LEU A 12 -4.92 0.06 -0.71
N LEU A 13 -5.52 1.13 -0.17
CA LEU A 13 -5.63 2.41 -0.87
C LEU A 13 -4.33 3.22 -0.73
N CYS A 14 -3.45 3.14 -1.73
CA CYS A 14 -2.25 3.96 -1.80
C CYS A 14 -2.59 5.45 -1.98
N GLU A 15 -3.73 5.77 -2.61
CA GLU A 15 -4.15 7.15 -2.84
C GLU A 15 -4.47 7.93 -1.55
N SER A 16 -4.91 7.25 -0.49
CA SER A 16 -5.16 7.86 0.82
C SER A 16 -4.01 7.65 1.82
N CYS A 17 -2.94 6.95 1.43
CA CYS A 17 -1.83 6.62 2.32
C CYS A 17 -0.99 7.87 2.66
N SER A 18 -0.91 8.22 3.95
CA SER A 18 -0.17 9.40 4.40
C SER A 18 1.35 9.26 4.22
N ILE A 19 1.90 8.06 4.31
CA ILE A 19 3.33 7.79 4.10
C ILE A 19 3.72 8.10 2.65
N ARG A 20 2.94 7.60 1.68
CA ARG A 20 3.15 7.89 0.26
C ARG A 20 2.98 9.37 -0.05
N ARG A 21 1.95 10.00 0.51
CA ARG A 21 1.58 11.40 0.20
C ARG A 21 2.44 12.44 0.90
N MET A 22 3.15 12.05 1.96
CA MET A 22 3.98 12.96 2.76
C MET A 22 4.87 13.91 1.93
N PRO A 23 5.55 13.48 0.84
CA PRO A 23 6.42 14.39 0.09
C PRO A 23 5.69 15.51 -0.67
N PHE A 24 4.37 15.42 -0.89
CA PHE A 24 3.63 16.33 -1.76
C PHE A 24 2.24 16.74 -1.23
N ASP A 25 1.93 16.43 0.03
CA ASP A 25 0.68 16.81 0.69
C ASP A 25 0.94 17.22 2.15
N ASP A 26 0.64 18.48 2.47
CA ASP A 26 0.89 19.06 3.80
C ASP A 26 0.15 18.36 4.95
N LYS A 27 -1.05 17.83 4.70
CA LYS A 27 -1.86 17.15 5.74
C LYS A 27 -1.30 15.77 6.02
N ALA A 28 -0.90 15.05 4.97
CA ALA A 28 -0.20 13.79 5.07
C ALA A 28 1.16 13.99 5.75
N ALA A 29 1.92 15.02 5.34
CA ALA A 29 3.20 15.39 5.94
C ALA A 29 3.09 15.59 7.45
N LYS A 30 2.15 16.43 7.91
CA LYS A 30 1.94 16.68 9.34
C LYS A 30 1.62 15.41 10.13
N THR A 31 0.82 14.51 9.56
CA THR A 31 0.42 13.27 10.22
C THR A 31 1.58 12.28 10.28
N THR A 32 2.26 12.07 9.16
CA THR A 32 3.37 11.11 9.03
C THR A 32 4.60 11.55 9.82
N ILE A 33 5.00 12.83 9.74
CA ILE A 33 6.17 13.33 10.50
C ILE A 33 5.92 13.27 12.01
N ARG A 34 4.71 13.58 12.47
CA ARG A 34 4.36 13.41 13.89
C ARG A 34 4.53 11.96 14.33
N TRP A 35 3.98 11.03 13.55
CA TRP A 35 4.12 9.60 13.84
C TRP A 35 5.58 9.13 13.81
N PHE A 36 6.39 9.56 12.84
CA PHE A 36 7.82 9.22 12.79
C PHE A 36 8.59 9.71 14.03
N ARG A 37 8.26 10.88 14.57
CA ARG A 37 8.83 11.38 15.82
C ARG A 37 8.34 10.60 17.03
N GLU A 38 7.07 10.23 17.09
CA GLU A 38 6.51 9.36 18.15
C GLU A 38 7.20 7.98 18.17
N MET A 39 7.60 7.47 17.01
CA MET A 39 8.38 6.23 16.85
C MET A 39 9.89 6.42 17.07
N ASN A 40 10.35 7.65 17.36
CA ASN A 40 11.75 8.01 17.53
C ASN A 40 12.62 7.68 16.28
N TRP A 41 12.04 7.80 15.08
CA TRP A 41 12.73 7.65 13.80
C TRP A 41 13.25 8.97 13.23
N LEU A 42 12.68 10.09 13.68
CA LEU A 42 13.11 11.45 13.36
C LEU A 42 13.25 12.29 14.63
N ASP A 43 14.22 13.20 14.65
CA ASP A 43 14.39 14.18 15.72
C ASP A 43 13.38 15.35 15.62
N GLU A 44 13.26 16.16 16.67
CA GLU A 44 12.31 17.29 16.73
C GLU A 44 12.53 18.34 15.62
N ASN A 45 13.78 18.52 15.20
CA ASN A 45 14.20 19.44 14.15
C ASN A 45 14.16 18.82 12.73
N GLU A 46 13.92 17.52 12.60
CA GLU A 46 13.83 16.84 11.30
C GLU A 46 12.38 16.82 10.79
N GLY A 47 12.19 17.00 9.48
CA GLY A 47 10.90 17.10 8.81
C GLY A 47 10.82 16.29 7.53
N VAL A 48 10.04 16.80 6.56
CA VAL A 48 9.77 16.11 5.29
C VAL A 48 11.06 15.94 4.47
N GLU A 49 11.93 16.94 4.45
CA GLU A 49 13.18 16.90 3.70
C GLU A 49 14.07 15.74 4.18
N GLU A 50 14.26 15.61 5.50
CA GLU A 50 15.03 14.52 6.09
C GLU A 50 14.36 13.17 5.90
N ALA A 51 13.03 13.09 6.04
CA ALA A 51 12.28 11.86 5.78
C ALA A 51 12.47 11.37 4.34
N VAL A 52 12.40 12.28 3.36
CA VAL A 52 12.61 11.96 1.94
C VAL A 52 14.06 11.57 1.67
N ALA A 53 15.03 12.29 2.24
CA ALA A 53 16.45 11.97 2.11
C ALA A 53 16.82 10.60 2.70
N LYS A 54 16.11 10.17 3.75
CA LYS A 54 16.21 8.83 4.36
C LYS A 54 15.31 7.79 3.69
N GLU A 55 14.66 8.13 2.57
CA GLU A 55 13.76 7.24 1.82
C GLU A 55 12.57 6.69 2.64
N MET A 56 12.13 7.44 3.66
CA MET A 56 11.02 7.06 4.55
C MET A 56 9.64 7.38 3.95
N TYR A 57 9.42 6.98 2.71
CA TYR A 57 8.14 7.12 2.01
C TYR A 57 7.91 5.90 1.10
N CYS A 58 6.84 5.92 0.30
CA CYS A 58 6.50 4.80 -0.57
C CYS A 58 6.06 5.29 -1.94
N LYS A 59 6.50 4.63 -3.02
CA LYS A 59 5.98 4.86 -4.39
C LYS A 59 4.89 3.86 -4.82
N GLY A 60 4.43 3.00 -3.91
CA GLY A 60 3.41 1.98 -4.18
C GLY A 60 4.00 0.71 -4.81
N CYS A 61 3.17 -0.33 -4.94
CA CYS A 61 3.66 -1.67 -5.28
C CYS A 61 4.32 -1.74 -6.67
N HIS A 62 3.81 -0.95 -7.62
CA HIS A 62 4.29 -0.83 -9.00
C HIS A 62 5.26 0.35 -9.22
N GLY A 63 5.64 1.01 -8.13
CA GLY A 63 6.63 2.08 -8.15
C GLY A 63 8.06 1.58 -8.00
N ASP A 64 8.96 2.52 -7.72
CA ASP A 64 10.36 2.23 -7.43
C ASP A 64 10.51 1.35 -6.17
N ARG A 65 11.09 0.16 -6.34
CA ARG A 65 11.20 -0.87 -5.30
C ARG A 65 12.20 -0.50 -4.21
N SER A 66 13.20 0.34 -4.49
CA SER A 66 14.23 0.70 -3.49
C SER A 66 13.67 1.52 -2.33
N ILE A 67 12.52 2.17 -2.56
CA ILE A 67 11.85 3.07 -1.62
C ILE A 67 10.42 2.61 -1.34
N HIS A 68 10.17 1.29 -1.41
CA HIS A 68 8.89 0.72 -1.02
C HIS A 68 8.85 0.56 0.50
N TRP A 69 7.73 0.90 1.15
CA TRP A 69 7.60 0.84 2.61
C TRP A 69 7.77 -0.57 3.20
N SER A 70 7.46 -1.59 2.42
CA SER A 70 7.58 -3.00 2.82
C SER A 70 8.14 -3.81 1.65
N PRO A 71 9.43 -3.65 1.33
CA PRO A 71 10.02 -4.15 0.08
C PRO A 71 10.07 -5.69 0.04
N ASP A 72 9.98 -6.35 1.19
CA ASP A 72 9.95 -7.79 1.41
C ASP A 72 8.52 -8.36 1.57
N CYS A 73 7.48 -7.59 1.24
CA CYS A 73 6.09 -8.04 1.31
C CYS A 73 5.84 -9.23 0.38
N TRP A 74 5.43 -10.37 0.95
CA TRP A 74 5.16 -11.59 0.20
C TRP A 74 4.03 -11.44 -0.82
N ILE A 75 3.01 -10.61 -0.54
CA ILE A 75 1.87 -10.40 -1.45
C ILE A 75 2.38 -9.75 -2.73
N LEU A 76 3.25 -8.78 -2.56
CA LEU A 76 3.84 -8.06 -3.66
C LEU A 76 4.74 -8.96 -4.50
N GLN A 77 5.61 -9.72 -3.85
CA GLN A 77 6.47 -10.68 -4.54
C GLN A 77 5.65 -11.69 -5.35
N CYS A 78 4.59 -12.26 -4.77
CA CYS A 78 3.72 -13.20 -5.46
C CYS A 78 2.93 -12.55 -6.61
N CYS A 79 2.23 -11.44 -6.33
CA CYS A 79 1.31 -10.81 -7.28
C CYS A 79 2.05 -10.10 -8.41
N VAL A 80 3.00 -9.23 -8.06
CA VAL A 80 3.69 -8.35 -9.00
C VAL A 80 4.93 -9.02 -9.57
N ASP A 81 5.83 -9.50 -8.71
CA ASP A 81 7.14 -9.98 -9.19
C ASP A 81 7.04 -11.35 -9.89
N GLU A 82 6.28 -12.30 -9.31
CA GLU A 82 6.17 -13.67 -9.84
C GLU A 82 5.06 -13.81 -10.89
N LYS A 83 3.86 -13.27 -10.63
CA LYS A 83 2.69 -13.43 -11.51
C LYS A 83 2.51 -12.28 -12.50
N GLY A 84 3.18 -11.13 -12.31
CA GLY A 84 3.06 -9.99 -13.23
C GLY A 84 1.68 -9.33 -13.26
N LEU A 85 0.92 -9.45 -12.18
CA LEU A 85 -0.44 -8.92 -12.04
C LEU A 85 -0.43 -7.55 -11.38
N GLU A 86 -1.43 -6.73 -11.70
CA GLU A 86 -1.60 -5.42 -11.05
C GLU A 86 -2.14 -5.57 -9.63
N HIS A 87 -3.12 -6.45 -9.47
CA HIS A 87 -3.80 -6.68 -8.21
C HIS A 87 -4.08 -8.16 -7.99
N CYS A 88 -4.19 -8.58 -6.72
CA CYS A 88 -4.42 -9.99 -6.40
C CYS A 88 -5.77 -10.52 -6.93
N ASP A 89 -6.75 -9.65 -7.21
CA ASP A 89 -8.03 -10.07 -7.78
C ASP A 89 -7.94 -10.59 -9.21
N GLU A 90 -6.86 -10.27 -9.93
CA GLU A 90 -6.60 -10.78 -11.29
C GLU A 90 -5.99 -12.19 -11.29
N CYS A 91 -5.71 -12.76 -10.10
CA CYS A 91 -5.08 -14.06 -9.97
C CYS A 91 -6.12 -15.19 -10.12
N ASP A 92 -5.82 -16.20 -10.94
CA ASP A 92 -6.68 -17.39 -11.12
C ASP A 92 -6.98 -18.13 -9.79
N ASP A 93 -6.04 -18.08 -8.84
CA ASP A 93 -6.18 -18.67 -7.51
C ASP A 93 -6.92 -17.75 -6.50
N PHE A 94 -7.49 -16.63 -6.95
CA PHE A 94 -8.12 -15.65 -6.06
C PHE A 94 -9.51 -16.12 -5.60
N PRO A 95 -9.85 -15.98 -4.30
CA PRO A 95 -8.96 -15.61 -3.20
C PRO A 95 -8.14 -16.80 -2.70
N CYS A 96 -6.82 -16.62 -2.53
CA CYS A 96 -5.96 -17.67 -1.99
C CYS A 96 -5.91 -17.65 -0.45
N ASP A 97 -5.70 -18.81 0.19
CA ASP A 97 -5.72 -18.95 1.65
C ASP A 97 -4.78 -17.98 2.38
N LYS A 98 -3.57 -17.76 1.84
CA LYS A 98 -2.59 -16.84 2.43
C LYS A 98 -3.12 -15.40 2.49
N LEU A 99 -3.82 -14.95 1.44
CA LEU A 99 -4.39 -13.61 1.38
C LEU A 99 -5.60 -13.48 2.31
N VAL A 100 -6.43 -14.52 2.39
CA VAL A 100 -7.54 -14.61 3.35
C VAL A 100 -7.05 -14.59 4.79
N ASP A 101 -5.95 -15.26 5.11
CA ASP A 101 -5.38 -15.22 6.46
C ASP A 101 -4.71 -13.88 6.76
N TRP A 102 -4.05 -13.28 5.76
CA TRP A 102 -3.51 -11.93 5.89
C TRP A 102 -4.59 -10.90 6.20
N SER A 103 -5.75 -10.97 5.55
CA SER A 103 -6.83 -10.00 5.71
C SER A 103 -7.44 -9.96 7.12
N LYS A 104 -7.34 -11.08 7.86
CA LYS A 104 -7.88 -11.20 9.23
C LYS A 104 -7.05 -10.49 10.30
N GLN A 105 -5.85 -9.99 9.97
CA GLN A 105 -4.94 -9.44 10.99
C GLN A 105 -5.40 -8.09 11.55
N ASN A 106 -6.11 -7.28 10.76
CA ASN A 106 -6.72 -6.02 11.20
C ASN A 106 -7.82 -5.56 10.22
N ASP A 107 -8.57 -4.54 10.64
CA ASP A 107 -9.70 -4.00 9.89
C ASP A 107 -9.29 -3.37 8.54
N ASP A 108 -8.11 -2.74 8.46
CA ASP A 108 -7.61 -2.14 7.21
C ASP A 108 -7.32 -3.23 6.16
N TYR A 109 -6.75 -4.36 6.58
CA TYR A 109 -6.45 -5.50 5.70
C TYR A 109 -7.73 -6.24 5.32
N SER A 110 -8.71 -6.32 6.21
CA SER A 110 -10.04 -6.83 5.89
C SER A 110 -10.70 -5.95 4.83
N ALA A 111 -10.69 -4.62 4.98
CA ALA A 111 -11.23 -3.68 3.99
C ALA A 111 -10.46 -3.69 2.66
N ALA A 112 -9.15 -3.96 2.67
CA ALA A 112 -8.36 -4.18 1.47
C ALA A 112 -8.82 -5.42 0.71
N PHE A 113 -9.04 -6.53 1.42
CA PHE A 113 -9.52 -7.78 0.85
C PHE A 113 -10.95 -7.69 0.30
N GLU A 114 -11.86 -7.03 1.01
CA GLU A 114 -13.23 -6.80 0.51
C GLU A 114 -13.21 -6.04 -0.83
N ARG A 115 -12.35 -5.03 -0.98
CA ARG A 115 -12.18 -4.30 -2.24
C ARG A 115 -11.69 -5.19 -3.37
N LEU A 116 -10.74 -6.09 -3.11
CA LEU A 116 -10.29 -7.05 -4.13
C LEU A 116 -11.44 -7.98 -4.57
N LYS A 117 -12.28 -8.45 -3.65
CA LYS A 117 -13.46 -9.25 -4.01
C LYS A 117 -14.47 -8.47 -4.86
N GLU A 118 -14.68 -7.20 -4.55
CA GLU A 118 -15.54 -6.33 -5.35
C GLU A 118 -14.98 -6.14 -6.76
N LEU A 119 -13.66 -5.98 -6.92
CA LEU A 119 -12.99 -5.85 -8.21
C LEU A 119 -13.07 -7.15 -9.02
N HIS A 120 -12.78 -8.30 -8.38
CA HIS A 120 -12.89 -9.62 -9.01
C HIS A 120 -14.31 -9.88 -9.55
N SER A 121 -15.33 -9.60 -8.74
CA SER A 121 -16.73 -9.82 -9.14
C SER A 121 -17.18 -8.95 -10.32
N GLN A 122 -16.49 -7.84 -10.59
CA GLN A 122 -16.77 -6.98 -11.74
C GLN A 122 -16.09 -7.49 -13.01
N GLN A 123 -15.01 -8.26 -12.91
CA GLN A 123 -14.30 -8.84 -14.05
C GLN A 123 -15.06 -10.01 -14.69
N ASP A 124 -15.83 -10.76 -13.90
CA ASP A 124 -16.66 -11.88 -14.38
C ASP A 124 -17.95 -11.44 -15.10
N ALA A 125 -18.26 -10.13 -15.11
CA ALA A 125 -19.51 -9.59 -15.63
C ALA A 125 -19.43 -9.09 -17.10
N ASP A 126 -18.23 -9.07 -17.69
CA ASP A 126 -17.94 -8.63 -19.07
C ASP A 126 -17.51 -9.82 -19.97
#